data_AF-A0A2I1CV41-F1
#
_entry.id   AF-A0A2I1CV41-F1
#
_cell.length_a   1.000
_cell.length_b   1.000
_cell.length_c   1.000
_cell.angle_alpha   90.00
_cell.angle_beta   90.00
_cell.angle_gamma   90.00
#
_symmetry.space_group_name_H-M   'P 1'
#
loop_
_entity.id
_entity.type
_entity.pdbx_description
1 polymer ?
#
loop_
_entity_poly.entity_id
_entity_poly.type
_entity_poly.pdbx_seq_one_letter_code
_entity_poly.pdbx_strand_id
1 'polypeptide(L)'
;MPDEEPSLNIPSLLTLAVVSFFVIRWFLNRDEPGAGGSRSRGNGVDPAQVAQISQMFPQLGIRDIAWDLQRNGGNVAATTERILIGRGLEVPPPSFQPQINLPTGTTAPPPPTSATAPKPNAQDLISRYNLAAKVTGDSAETASAESKNAWSQNKDERQRLLQKRRDDMILAARKRMMQKVVETDQ
;
A
#
# COMPACT_ATOMS: atom_id res chain seq x y z
N MET A 1 -1.99 -59.68 -29.18
CA MET A 1 -1.61 -58.28 -28.93
C MET A 1 -0.59 -58.33 -27.81
N PRO A 2 0.67 -57.97 -28.06
CA PRO A 2 1.70 -57.99 -27.03
C PRO A 2 1.38 -56.90 -26.01
N ASP A 3 1.13 -57.32 -24.77
CA ASP A 3 1.09 -56.44 -23.62
C ASP A 3 2.51 -55.92 -23.40
N GLU A 4 2.77 -54.69 -23.86
CA GLU A 4 4.01 -54.00 -23.53
C GLU A 4 3.95 -53.63 -22.05
N GLU A 5 4.46 -54.52 -21.20
CA GLU A 5 4.79 -54.23 -19.81
C GLU A 5 5.65 -52.96 -19.79
N PRO A 6 5.13 -51.82 -19.30
CA PRO A 6 5.91 -50.59 -19.24
C PRO A 6 7.00 -50.80 -18.20
N SER A 7 8.22 -51.08 -18.66
CA SER A 7 9.41 -51.19 -17.80
C SER A 7 9.57 -49.89 -17.02
N LEU A 8 9.07 -49.89 -15.78
CA LEU A 8 9.08 -48.76 -14.86
C LEU A 8 10.52 -48.51 -14.43
N ASN A 9 11.22 -47.68 -15.21
CA ASN A 9 12.58 -47.27 -14.94
C ASN A 9 12.61 -46.44 -13.64
N ILE A 10 12.93 -47.11 -12.54
CA ILE A 10 13.09 -46.53 -11.19
C ILE A 10 13.95 -45.25 -11.23
N PRO A 11 15.07 -45.18 -12.00
CA PRO A 11 15.85 -43.95 -12.11
C PRO A 11 15.06 -42.79 -12.75
N SER A 12 14.28 -43.06 -13.79
CA SER A 12 13.43 -42.06 -14.46
C SER A 12 12.36 -41.53 -13.50
N LEU A 13 11.70 -42.41 -12.74
CA LEU A 13 10.74 -42.01 -11.70
C LEU A 13 11.37 -41.12 -10.63
N LEU A 14 12.60 -41.41 -10.22
CA LEU A 14 13.31 -40.59 -9.23
C LEU A 14 13.63 -39.20 -9.80
N THR A 15 14.09 -39.10 -11.05
CA THR A 15 14.31 -37.80 -11.69
C THR A 15 13.02 -37.00 -11.84
N LEU A 16 11.92 -37.66 -12.23
CA LEU A 16 10.62 -37.03 -12.39
C LEU A 16 10.06 -36.57 -11.03
N ALA A 17 10.27 -37.35 -9.97
CA ALA A 17 9.89 -36.98 -8.60
C ALA A 17 10.69 -35.77 -8.08
N VAL A 18 12.00 -35.70 -8.35
CA VAL A 18 12.84 -34.55 -7.94
C VAL A 18 12.45 -33.29 -8.73
N VAL A 19 12.28 -33.39 -10.05
CA VAL A 19 11.86 -32.25 -10.88
C VAL A 19 10.46 -31.78 -10.46
N SER A 20 9.52 -32.70 -10.28
CA SER A 20 8.18 -32.42 -9.73
C SER A 20 8.27 -31.74 -8.37
N PHE A 21 9.07 -32.25 -7.45
CA PHE A 21 9.28 -31.63 -6.14
C PHE A 21 9.81 -30.21 -6.27
N PHE A 22 10.78 -29.94 -7.15
CA PHE A 22 11.30 -28.59 -7.36
C PHE A 22 10.26 -27.66 -7.99
N VAL A 23 9.45 -28.12 -8.93
CA VAL A 23 8.37 -27.34 -9.55
C VAL A 23 7.27 -27.04 -8.53
N ILE A 24 6.83 -28.05 -7.77
CA ILE A 24 5.88 -27.93 -6.66
C ILE A 24 6.44 -26.98 -5.60
N ARG A 25 7.65 -27.22 -5.10
CA ARG A 25 8.35 -26.33 -4.15
C ARG A 25 8.44 -24.91 -4.69
N TRP A 26 8.72 -24.71 -5.97
CA TRP A 26 8.82 -23.38 -6.57
C TRP A 26 7.46 -22.70 -6.72
N PHE A 27 6.40 -23.43 -7.09
CA PHE A 27 5.02 -22.92 -7.15
C PHE A 27 4.46 -22.66 -5.75
N LEU A 28 4.59 -23.59 -4.80
CA LEU A 28 4.15 -23.41 -3.41
C LEU A 28 4.96 -22.32 -2.68
N ASN A 29 6.22 -22.07 -3.05
CA ASN A 29 7.00 -20.95 -2.52
C ASN A 29 6.76 -19.63 -3.30
N ARG A 30 6.09 -19.69 -4.46
CA ARG A 30 5.59 -18.53 -5.20
C ARG A 30 4.20 -18.11 -4.76
N ASP A 31 3.38 -19.06 -4.33
CA ASP A 31 1.99 -18.86 -3.98
C ASP A 31 1.74 -19.08 -2.48
N GLU A 32 2.19 -18.09 -1.70
CA GLU A 32 1.49 -17.67 -0.48
C GLU A 32 0.85 -16.28 -0.77
N PRO A 33 -0.31 -16.21 -1.47
CA PRO A 33 -1.10 -14.98 -1.56
C PRO A 33 -2.03 -14.88 -0.33
N GLY A 34 -1.48 -15.10 0.87
CA GLY A 34 -2.28 -15.39 2.06
C GLY A 34 -1.61 -15.11 3.40
N ALA A 35 -0.49 -14.38 3.44
CA ALA A 35 0.01 -13.75 4.66
C ALA A 35 0.72 -12.46 4.25
N GLY A 36 0.34 -11.34 4.88
CA GLY A 36 0.91 -10.03 4.64
C GLY A 36 2.40 -10.00 4.98
N GLY A 37 3.23 -10.43 4.05
CA GLY A 37 4.66 -10.16 4.02
C GLY A 37 4.90 -9.28 2.81
N SER A 38 4.91 -7.96 3.04
CA SER A 38 5.42 -6.99 2.09
C SER A 38 6.78 -7.47 1.58
N ARG A 39 6.79 -8.15 0.43
CA ARG A 39 8.01 -8.33 -0.37
C ARG A 39 8.28 -6.97 -1.00
N SER A 40 8.63 -6.02 -0.14
CA SER A 40 9.16 -4.69 -0.43
C SER A 40 10.50 -4.91 -1.13
N ARG A 41 10.43 -5.29 -2.41
CA ARG A 41 11.53 -5.13 -3.37
C ARG A 41 11.64 -3.66 -3.74
N GLY A 42 11.79 -2.82 -2.72
CA GLY A 42 11.70 -1.39 -2.87
C GLY A 42 11.94 -0.69 -1.56
N ASN A 43 13.10 -0.92 -0.92
CA ASN A 43 13.82 0.04 -0.06
C ASN A 43 12.98 0.87 0.92
N GLY A 44 11.83 0.36 1.34
CA GLY A 44 10.72 1.13 1.88
C GLY A 44 10.32 0.53 3.19
N VAL A 45 10.51 1.32 4.24
CA VAL A 45 10.18 0.96 5.62
C VAL A 45 8.68 1.06 5.80
N ASP A 46 8.06 0.02 6.36
CA ASP A 46 6.63 0.04 6.65
C ASP A 46 6.32 1.03 7.79
N PRO A 47 5.47 2.06 7.58
CA PRO A 47 5.06 2.99 8.62
C PRO A 47 4.52 2.32 9.88
N ALA A 48 3.81 1.20 9.74
CA ALA A 48 3.19 0.51 10.88
C ALA A 48 4.25 -0.05 11.83
N GLN A 49 5.34 -0.58 11.27
CA GLN A 49 6.44 -1.15 12.05
C GLN A 49 7.20 -0.07 12.82
N VAL A 50 7.42 1.09 12.19
CA VAL A 50 8.05 2.25 12.85
C VAL A 50 7.18 2.77 13.98
N ALA A 51 5.86 2.86 13.77
CA ALA A 51 4.91 3.30 14.78
C ALA A 51 4.84 2.34 15.98
N GLN A 52 4.94 1.03 15.75
CA GLN A 52 4.98 0.04 16.83
C GLN A 52 6.22 0.24 17.72
N ILE A 53 7.40 0.43 17.11
CA ILE A 53 8.64 0.63 17.86
C ILE A 53 8.64 1.97 18.57
N SER A 54 8.10 3.03 17.96
CA SER A 54 8.01 4.35 18.60
C SER A 54 7.06 4.35 19.81
N GLN A 55 6.02 3.50 19.82
CA GLN A 55 5.16 3.31 20.98
C GLN A 55 5.88 2.61 22.14
N MET A 56 6.74 1.63 21.85
CA MET A 56 7.52 0.92 22.87
C MET A 56 8.71 1.74 23.39
N PHE A 57 9.32 2.55 22.50
CA PHE A 57 10.50 3.34 22.78
C PHE A 57 10.31 4.80 22.34
N PRO A 58 9.48 5.58 23.06
CA PRO A 58 9.17 6.97 22.69
C PRO A 58 10.39 7.90 22.76
N GLN A 59 11.46 7.50 23.44
CA GLN A 59 12.72 8.22 23.52
C GLN A 59 13.58 8.12 22.23
N LEU A 60 13.25 7.20 21.32
CA LEU A 60 14.02 6.97 20.10
C LEU A 60 13.43 7.75 18.93
N GLY A 61 14.32 8.35 18.14
CA GLY A 61 13.92 9.09 16.95
C GLY A 61 13.27 8.18 15.91
N ILE A 62 12.13 8.59 15.36
CA ILE A 62 11.43 7.89 14.27
C ILE A 62 12.39 7.63 13.09
N ARG A 63 13.32 8.55 12.82
CA ARG A 63 14.33 8.45 11.77
C ARG A 63 15.34 7.34 12.04
N ASP A 64 15.76 7.19 13.29
CA ASP A 64 16.77 6.21 13.69
C ASP A 64 16.14 4.80 13.66
N ILE A 65 14.88 4.70 14.09
CA ILE A 65 14.08 3.46 13.98
C ILE A 65 13.92 3.07 12.52
N ALA A 66 13.52 4.01 11.66
CA ALA A 66 13.33 3.74 10.25
C ALA A 66 14.64 3.31 9.57
N TRP A 67 15.76 3.91 9.94
CA TRP A 67 17.08 3.55 9.42
C TRP A 67 17.50 2.13 9.80
N ASP A 68 17.34 1.76 11.07
CA ASP A 68 17.67 0.42 11.54
C ASP A 68 16.73 -0.63 10.93
N LEU A 69 15.43 -0.32 10.79
CA LEU A 69 14.48 -1.17 10.08
C LEU A 69 14.87 -1.37 8.62
N GLN A 70 15.29 -0.30 7.94
CA GLN A 70 15.70 -0.41 6.54
C GLN A 70 16.91 -1.33 6.37
N ARG A 71 17.87 -1.27 7.29
CA ARG A 71 19.05 -2.16 7.30
C ARG A 71 18.73 -3.59 7.69
N ASN A 72 17.83 -3.77 8.64
CA ASN A 72 17.42 -5.08 9.16
C ASN A 72 16.28 -5.71 8.33
N GLY A 73 15.95 -5.15 7.16
CA GLY A 73 14.96 -5.72 6.23
C GLY A 73 13.51 -5.65 6.73
N GLY A 74 13.17 -4.69 7.58
CA GLY A 74 11.84 -4.54 8.18
C GLY A 74 11.58 -5.49 9.36
N ASN A 75 12.63 -6.02 9.98
CA ASN A 75 12.48 -6.87 11.16
C ASN A 75 12.36 -6.04 12.45
N VAL A 76 11.12 -5.93 12.95
CA VAL A 76 10.80 -5.25 14.21
C VAL A 76 11.45 -5.94 15.41
N ALA A 77 11.41 -7.27 15.48
CA ALA A 77 11.93 -8.04 16.61
C ALA A 77 13.44 -7.84 16.78
N ALA A 78 14.20 -7.93 15.69
CA ALA A 78 15.64 -7.69 15.70
C ALA A 78 15.99 -6.26 16.16
N THR A 79 15.18 -5.29 15.75
CA THR A 79 15.36 -3.88 16.13
C THR A 79 15.06 -3.69 17.62
N THR A 80 13.97 -4.26 18.13
CA THR A 80 13.65 -4.23 19.57
C THR A 80 14.70 -4.93 20.43
N GLU A 81 15.18 -6.09 20.03
CA GLU A 81 16.22 -6.81 20.78
C GLU A 81 17.51 -5.98 20.85
N ARG A 82 17.92 -5.37 19.74
CA ARG A 82 19.10 -4.48 19.70
C ARG A 82 18.97 -3.29 20.65
N ILE A 83 17.79 -2.69 20.71
CA ILE A 83 17.48 -1.59 21.62
C ILE A 83 17.57 -2.07 23.08
N LEU A 84 17.00 -3.24 23.39
CA LEU A 84 17.00 -3.81 24.74
C LEU A 84 18.39 -4.25 25.23
N ILE A 85 19.26 -4.69 24.31
CA ILE A 85 20.67 -5.02 24.60
C ILE A 85 21.49 -3.75 24.94
N GLY A 86 20.89 -2.56 24.80
CA GLY A 86 21.52 -1.29 25.16
C GLY A 86 22.48 -0.76 24.10
N ARG A 87 22.48 -1.34 22.89
CA ARG A 87 23.41 -0.92 21.82
C ARG A 87 22.96 0.34 21.08
N GLY A 88 21.79 0.90 21.40
CA GLY A 88 21.23 2.06 20.72
C GLY A 88 20.92 1.79 19.24
N LEU A 89 20.22 2.73 18.60
CA LEU A 89 20.04 2.73 17.15
C LEU A 89 21.22 3.48 16.51
N GLU A 90 21.65 3.02 15.34
CA GLU A 90 22.72 3.67 14.61
C GLU A 90 22.25 5.01 14.05
N VAL A 91 23.12 6.03 14.14
CA VAL A 91 22.78 7.38 13.66
C VAL A 91 22.66 7.36 12.13
N PRO A 92 21.48 7.70 11.57
CA PRO A 92 21.28 7.72 10.14
C PRO A 92 22.11 8.83 9.48
N PRO A 93 22.61 8.61 8.24
CA PRO A 93 23.30 9.65 7.51
C PRO A 93 22.35 10.84 7.22
N PRO A 94 22.85 12.08 7.11
CA PRO A 94 22.01 13.26 6.88
C PRO A 94 21.18 13.21 5.60
N SER A 95 21.62 12.43 4.61
CA SER A 95 20.93 12.18 3.34
C SER A 95 19.74 11.21 3.47
N PHE A 96 19.60 10.54 4.61
CA PHE A 96 18.52 9.59 4.82
C PHE A 96 17.20 10.31 5.10
N GLN A 97 16.34 10.35 4.09
CA GLN A 97 14.96 10.78 4.21
C GLN A 97 14.06 9.54 4.15
N PRO A 98 13.62 9.00 5.29
CA PRO A 98 12.78 7.82 5.28
C PRO A 98 11.49 8.17 4.53
N GLN A 99 11.22 7.45 3.44
CA GLN A 99 10.01 7.61 2.62
C GLN A 99 8.84 6.96 3.38
N ILE A 100 8.55 7.46 4.57
CA ILE A 100 7.43 6.99 5.36
C ILE A 100 6.22 7.72 4.77
N ASN A 101 5.42 7.00 3.99
CA ASN A 101 4.12 7.48 3.52
C ASN A 101 3.16 7.54 4.71
N LEU A 102 3.42 8.44 5.67
CA LEU A 102 2.43 8.87 6.63
C LEU A 102 1.41 9.72 5.86
N PRO A 103 0.09 9.50 6.04
CA PRO A 103 -0.87 10.54 5.72
C PRO A 103 -0.58 11.72 6.66
N THR A 104 0.21 12.69 6.19
CA THR A 104 0.63 13.85 6.97
C THR A 104 -0.60 14.66 7.39
N GLY A 105 -0.98 14.54 8.66
CA GLY A 105 -1.64 15.62 9.38
C GLY A 105 -0.65 16.78 9.54
N THR A 106 -1.08 17.96 9.11
CA THR A 106 -0.54 19.30 9.33
C THR A 106 0.74 19.40 10.18
N THR A 107 1.87 19.61 9.52
CA THR A 107 2.92 20.48 10.07
C THR A 107 3.46 21.28 8.90
N ALA A 108 3.30 22.60 8.99
CA ALA A 108 3.61 23.54 7.93
C ALA A 108 5.12 23.54 7.60
N PRO A 109 5.52 23.44 6.33
CA PRO A 109 6.88 23.78 5.93
C PRO A 109 7.08 25.31 6.02
N PRO A 110 8.30 25.82 6.31
CA PRO A 110 8.58 27.25 6.15
C PRO A 110 8.34 27.68 4.70
N PRO A 111 7.91 28.92 4.46
CA PRO A 111 7.45 29.36 3.15
C PRO A 111 8.60 29.31 2.13
N PRO A 112 8.45 28.60 1.00
CA PRO A 112 9.33 28.82 -0.13
C PRO A 112 8.98 30.19 -0.72
N THR A 113 9.96 31.08 -0.75
CA THR A 113 9.93 32.29 -1.57
C THR A 113 9.65 31.91 -3.02
N SER A 114 8.50 32.36 -3.51
CA SER A 114 8.16 32.71 -4.90
C SER A 114 8.90 31.95 -6.02
N ALA A 115 8.27 30.89 -6.53
CA ALA A 115 8.31 30.59 -7.95
C ALA A 115 6.97 29.97 -8.35
N THR A 116 6.11 30.80 -8.94
CA THR A 116 4.85 30.39 -9.56
C THR A 116 5.15 29.56 -10.79
N ALA A 117 5.46 28.27 -10.60
CA ALA A 117 5.41 27.31 -11.70
C ALA A 117 3.92 27.02 -11.98
N PRO A 118 3.41 27.24 -13.21
CA PRO A 118 2.04 26.89 -13.53
C PRO A 118 1.91 25.38 -13.41
N LYS A 119 1.07 24.91 -12.48
CA LYS A 119 0.64 23.52 -12.42
C LYS A 119 0.10 23.19 -13.83
N PRO A 120 0.66 22.22 -14.56
CA PRO A 120 0.06 21.81 -15.82
C PRO A 120 -1.37 21.37 -15.48
N ASN A 121 -2.35 21.93 -16.19
CA ASN A 121 -3.78 21.67 -16.07
C ASN A 121 -4.01 20.27 -15.51
N ALA A 122 -4.29 20.19 -14.21
CA ALA A 122 -4.52 18.93 -13.54
C ALA A 122 -5.78 18.33 -14.18
N GLN A 123 -5.57 17.41 -15.12
CA GLN A 123 -6.63 16.91 -15.98
C GLN A 123 -7.82 16.49 -15.13
N ASP A 124 -8.98 17.06 -15.45
CA ASP A 124 -10.19 16.94 -14.63
C ASP A 124 -10.41 15.49 -14.23
N LEU A 125 -10.53 15.22 -12.93
CA LEU A 125 -10.77 13.89 -12.39
C LEU A 125 -12.03 13.25 -13.01
N ILE A 126 -12.96 14.09 -13.43
CA ILE A 126 -14.21 13.73 -14.10
C ILE A 126 -13.93 13.13 -15.47
N SER A 127 -13.03 13.74 -16.24
CA SER A 127 -12.60 13.25 -17.55
C SER A 127 -11.73 12.00 -17.41
N ARG A 128 -10.84 11.96 -16.42
CA ARG A 128 -9.96 10.80 -16.17
C ARG A 128 -10.73 9.52 -15.84
N TYR A 129 -11.87 9.66 -15.18
CA TYR A 129 -12.69 8.53 -14.74
C TYR A 129 -14.00 8.40 -15.53
N ASN A 130 -14.19 9.18 -16.60
CA ASN A 130 -15.41 9.19 -17.42
C ASN A 130 -16.71 9.46 -16.64
N LEU A 131 -16.67 10.32 -15.61
CA LEU A 131 -17.84 10.70 -14.80
C LEU A 131 -18.72 11.77 -15.47
N ALA A 132 -18.39 12.23 -16.67
CA ALA A 132 -19.10 13.33 -17.33
C ALA A 132 -20.61 13.09 -17.44
N ALA A 133 -21.02 11.87 -17.80
CA ALA A 133 -22.43 11.50 -17.93
C ALA A 133 -23.21 11.59 -16.60
N LYS A 134 -22.56 11.34 -15.46
CA LYS A 134 -23.17 11.45 -14.12
C LYS A 134 -23.31 12.88 -13.62
N VAL A 135 -22.55 13.81 -14.17
CA VAL A 135 -22.63 15.23 -13.81
C VAL A 135 -23.76 15.92 -14.58
N THR A 136 -23.95 15.58 -15.85
CA THR A 136 -24.97 16.26 -16.69
C THR A 136 -26.40 15.82 -16.34
N GLY A 137 -26.59 14.64 -15.74
CA GLY A 137 -27.90 14.14 -15.30
C GLY A 137 -28.22 14.46 -13.84
N ASP A 138 -28.14 15.73 -13.44
CA ASP A 138 -28.11 16.13 -12.04
C ASP A 138 -29.38 15.72 -11.25
N SER A 139 -29.13 15.17 -10.05
CA SER A 139 -30.00 15.20 -8.87
C SER A 139 -31.24 14.28 -8.83
N ALA A 140 -31.05 13.00 -8.48
CA ALA A 140 -31.91 12.26 -7.54
C ALA A 140 -31.29 10.90 -7.19
N GLU A 141 -31.44 10.48 -5.93
CA GLU A 141 -31.05 9.16 -5.38
C GLU A 141 -29.53 8.91 -5.31
N THR A 142 -28.89 9.03 -4.15
CA THR A 142 -29.03 8.03 -3.08
C THR A 142 -28.31 8.54 -1.82
N ALA A 143 -29.02 9.33 -1.03
CA ALA A 143 -28.78 9.37 0.41
C ALA A 143 -29.48 8.14 1.02
N SER A 144 -28.97 6.94 0.73
CA SER A 144 -29.35 5.74 1.46
C SER A 144 -28.35 4.64 1.19
N ALA A 145 -27.39 4.50 2.10
CA ALA A 145 -26.87 3.22 2.53
C ALA A 145 -25.92 3.49 3.69
N GLU A 146 -26.51 3.71 4.86
CA GLU A 146 -25.94 3.35 6.16
C GLU A 146 -25.70 1.82 6.22
N SER A 147 -25.05 1.22 5.23
CA SER A 147 -24.65 -0.18 5.26
C SER A 147 -23.22 -0.24 5.78
N LYS A 148 -23.15 -0.38 7.10
CA LYS A 148 -22.08 -0.96 7.92
C LYS A 148 -20.78 -1.17 7.14
N ASN A 149 -19.75 -0.43 7.54
CA ASN A 149 -18.35 -0.55 7.11
C ASN A 149 -17.79 -1.98 7.26
N ALA A 150 -18.27 -2.92 6.45
CA ALA A 150 -17.78 -4.27 6.35
C ALA A 150 -17.02 -4.35 5.03
N TRP A 151 -15.71 -4.41 5.14
CA TRP A 151 -14.82 -4.78 4.05
C TRP A 151 -15.28 -6.15 3.52
N SER A 152 -15.85 -6.20 2.30
CA SER A 152 -16.36 -7.46 1.74
C SER A 152 -15.22 -8.47 1.63
N GLN A 153 -15.47 -9.74 1.97
CA GLN A 153 -14.47 -10.81 1.82
C GLN A 153 -14.19 -11.12 0.33
N ASN A 154 -15.15 -10.84 -0.55
CA ASN A 154 -15.00 -10.96 -2.00
C ASN A 154 -14.20 -9.77 -2.58
N LYS A 155 -13.15 -10.08 -3.34
CA LYS A 155 -12.25 -9.10 -3.98
C LYS A 155 -12.98 -8.21 -4.98
N ASP A 156 -13.80 -8.79 -5.85
CA ASP A 156 -14.49 -8.06 -6.92
C ASP A 156 -15.54 -7.08 -6.36
N GLU A 157 -16.28 -7.53 -5.35
CA GLU A 157 -17.25 -6.71 -4.63
C GLU A 157 -16.56 -5.53 -3.93
N ARG A 158 -15.40 -5.78 -3.32
CA ARG A 158 -14.60 -4.75 -2.66
C ARG A 158 -14.10 -3.71 -3.65
N GLN A 159 -13.58 -4.15 -4.79
CA GLN A 159 -13.10 -3.26 -5.85
C GLN A 159 -14.23 -2.37 -6.36
N ARG A 160 -15.43 -2.94 -6.58
CA ARG A 160 -16.62 -2.18 -6.98
C ARG A 160 -17.04 -1.16 -5.92
N LEU A 161 -17.05 -1.54 -4.64
CA LEU A 161 -17.38 -0.63 -3.54
C LEU A 161 -16.38 0.53 -3.40
N LEU A 162 -15.08 0.25 -3.50
CA LEU A 162 -14.04 1.26 -3.44
C LEU A 162 -14.11 2.21 -4.64
N GLN A 163 -14.39 1.68 -5.83
CA GLN A 163 -14.58 2.49 -7.03
C GLN A 163 -15.80 3.40 -6.89
N LYS A 164 -16.92 2.87 -6.40
CA LYS A 164 -18.12 3.68 -6.09
C LYS A 164 -17.82 4.80 -5.08
N ARG A 165 -17.16 4.48 -3.96
CA ARG A 165 -16.77 5.49 -2.95
C ARG A 165 -15.87 6.57 -3.52
N ARG A 166 -14.92 6.20 -4.39
CA ARG A 166 -14.03 7.16 -5.08
C ARG A 166 -14.83 8.08 -5.98
N ASP A 167 -15.72 7.52 -6.78
CA ASP A 167 -16.52 8.29 -7.74
C ASP A 167 -17.46 9.26 -7.01
N ASP A 168 -18.10 8.81 -5.92
CA ASP A 168 -18.95 9.65 -5.06
C ASP A 168 -18.16 10.80 -4.42
N MET A 169 -16.94 10.53 -3.95
CA MET A 169 -16.05 11.56 -3.39
C MET A 169 -15.67 12.62 -4.42
N ILE A 170 -15.41 12.22 -5.68
CA ILE A 170 -15.07 13.15 -6.76
C ILE A 170 -16.25 14.09 -7.06
N LEU A 171 -17.47 13.55 -7.10
CA LEU A 171 -18.67 14.37 -7.31
C LEU A 171 -18.92 15.33 -6.14
N ALA A 172 -18.80 14.84 -4.90
CA ALA A 172 -18.95 15.68 -3.71
C ALA A 172 -17.89 16.80 -3.64
N ALA A 173 -16.65 16.51 -4.02
CA ALA A 173 -15.58 17.51 -4.10
C ALA A 173 -15.90 18.59 -5.13
N ARG A 174 -16.41 18.22 -6.31
CA ARG A 174 -16.86 19.19 -7.33
C ARG A 174 -17.96 20.10 -6.79
N LYS A 175 -18.97 19.53 -6.15
CA LYS A 175 -20.10 20.29 -5.58
C LYS A 175 -19.61 21.30 -4.52
N ARG A 176 -18.70 20.87 -3.63
CA ARG A 176 -18.08 21.75 -2.63
C ARG A 176 -17.22 22.85 -3.26
N MET A 177 -16.50 22.55 -4.33
CA MET A 177 -15.72 23.56 -5.05
C MET A 177 -16.64 24.62 -5.66
N MET A 178 -17.73 24.21 -6.32
CA MET A 178 -18.72 25.13 -6.89
C MET A 178 -19.34 26.02 -5.81
N GLN A 179 -19.74 25.45 -4.67
CA GLN A 179 -20.28 26.22 -3.54
C GLN A 179 -19.29 27.26 -3.00
N LYS A 180 -18.01 26.88 -2.83
CA LYS A 180 -16.97 27.81 -2.38
C LYS A 180 -16.70 28.93 -3.36
N VAL A 181 -16.69 28.65 -4.66
CA VAL A 181 -16.52 29.68 -5.69
C VAL A 181 -17.68 30.67 -5.65
N VAL A 182 -18.92 30.19 -5.48
CA VAL A 182 -20.11 31.05 -5.32
C VAL A 182 -20.05 31.88 -4.03
N GLU A 183 -19.57 31.31 -2.92
CA GLU A 183 -19.42 32.02 -1.64
C GLU A 183 -18.33 33.09 -1.67
N THR A 184 -17.27 32.90 -2.46
CA THR A 184 -16.15 33.86 -2.55
C THR A 184 -16.47 35.07 -3.44
N ASP A 185 -17.55 35.00 -4.23
CA ASP A 185 -17.98 36.05 -5.16
C ASP A 185 -19.07 36.98 -4.57
N GLN A 186 -19.42 36.78 -3.29
CA GLN A 186 -20.34 37.64 -2.50
C GLN A 186 -19.60 38.37 -1.39
#